data_AF-A0A1B9KQX3-F1
#
_entry.id   AF-A0A1B9KQX3-F1
#
_cell.length_a   1.000
_cell.length_b   1.000
_cell.length_c   1.000
_cell.angle_alpha   90.00
_cell.angle_beta   90.00
_cell.angle_gamma   90.00
#
_symmetry.space_group_name_H-M   'P 1'
#
loop_
_entity.id
_entity.type
_entity.pdbx_description
1 polymer ?
#
loop_
_entity_poly.entity_id
_entity_poly.type
_entity_poly.pdbx_seq_one_letter_code
_entity_poly.pdbx_strand_id
1 'polypeptide(L)' 'MTTKIAVIGECMIELAIKQNSTERGFGGDTLNTAIYLSRLLKDNDFSIHYVAGIGTDPFSQEMLDNW' A
#
# COMPACT_ATOMS: atom_id res chain seq x y z
N MET A 1 -16.52 -3.94 18.61
CA MET A 1 -16.74 -2.64 17.92
C MET A 1 -15.47 -2.42 17.15
N THR A 2 -15.51 -2.53 15.81
CA THR A 2 -14.30 -2.50 15.00
C THR A 2 -13.61 -1.15 15.09
N THR A 3 -12.34 -1.16 15.48
CA THR A 3 -11.52 0.05 15.52
C THR A 3 -11.02 0.36 14.11
N LYS A 4 -11.26 1.59 13.64
CA LYS A 4 -10.83 2.05 12.31
C LYS A 4 -9.54 2.83 12.43
N ILE A 5 -8.53 2.45 11.64
CA ILE A 5 -7.26 3.16 11.54
C ILE A 5 -7.15 3.70 10.12
N ALA A 6 -7.07 5.03 9.98
CA ALA A 6 -6.77 5.68 8.72
C ALA A 6 -5.28 6.05 8.68
N VAL A 7 -4.57 5.60 7.65
CA VAL A 7 -3.18 5.94 7.39
C VAL A 7 -3.15 6.82 6.16
N ILE A 8 -2.68 8.06 6.31
CA ILE A 8 -2.75 9.10 5.27
C ILE A 8 -1.35 9.37 4.75
N GLY A 9 -1.16 9.31 3.43
CA GLY A 9 0.12 9.63 2.82
C GLY A 9 0.15 9.37 1.33
N GLU A 10 1.35 9.10 0.82
CA GLU A 10 1.62 8.87 -0.59
C GLU A 10 2.19 7.48 -0.82
N CYS A 11 1.81 6.88 -1.94
CA CYS A 11 2.40 5.67 -2.47
C CYS A 11 3.05 5.99 -3.81
N MET A 12 4.22 5.40 -4.03
CA MET A 12 5.03 5.58 -5.23
C MET A 12 5.15 4.25 -5.99
N ILE A 13 5.26 4.34 -7.31
CA ILE A 13 5.78 3.23 -8.12
C ILE A 13 7.26 3.05 -7.74
N GLU A 14 7.63 1.84 -7.33
CA GLU A 14 9.00 1.48 -6.98
C GLU A 14 9.63 0.64 -8.09
N LEU A 15 10.88 0.93 -8.42
CA LEU A 15 11.70 0.11 -9.33
C LEU A 15 12.86 -0.47 -8.54
N ALA A 16 12.81 -1.77 -8.29
CA ALA A 16 13.90 -2.53 -7.68
C ALA A 16 14.83 -3.04 -8.79
N ILE A 17 16.01 -2.43 -8.90
CA ILE A 17 17.03 -2.82 -9.89
C ILE A 17 17.93 -3.89 -9.28
N LYS A 18 17.92 -5.08 -9.88
CA LYS A 18 18.81 -6.21 -9.58
C LYS A 18 19.81 -6.38 -10.72
N GLN A 19 20.81 -7.24 -10.55
CA GLN A 19 21.89 -7.43 -11.54
C GLN A 19 21.39 -7.78 -12.95
N ASN A 20 20.33 -8.60 -13.06
CA ASN A 20 19.81 -9.08 -14.36
C ASN A 20 18.31 -8.81 -14.54
N SER A 21 17.68 -8.04 -13.65
CA SER A 21 16.25 -7.74 -13.72
C SER A 21 15.92 -6.39 -13.11
N THR A 22 14.83 -5.80 -13.59
CA THR A 22 14.18 -4.66 -12.92
C THR A 22 12.78 -5.10 -12.58
N GLU A 23 12.46 -5.09 -11.29
CA GLU A 23 11.13 -5.40 -10.79
C GLU A 23 10.41 -4.08 -10.49
N ARG A 24 9.15 -3.98 -10.93
CA ARG A 24 8.28 -2.85 -10.59
C ARG A 24 7.31 -3.30 -9.50
N GLY A 25 7.14 -2.45 -8.50
CA GLY A 25 6.16 -2.62 -7.44
C GLY A 25 5.64 -1.27 -6.95
N PHE A 26 5.09 -1.27 -5.75
CA PHE A 26 4.58 -0.08 -5.09
C PHE A 26 5.14 0.00 -3.66
N GLY A 27 5.50 1.20 -3.23
CA GLY A 27 6.13 1.41 -1.94
C GLY A 27 5.84 2.81 -1.39
N GLY A 28 6.02 2.96 -0.08
CA GLY A 28 5.82 4.21 0.65
C GLY A 28 5.85 3.92 2.15
N ASP A 29 6.41 4.83 2.94
CA ASP A 29 6.51 4.66 4.40
C ASP A 29 5.13 4.44 5.05
N THR A 30 4.14 5.26 4.66
CA THR A 30 2.76 5.19 5.12
C THR A 30 2.02 3.98 4.57
N LEU A 31 2.23 3.63 3.29
CA LEU A 31 1.64 2.42 2.69
C LEU A 31 2.16 1.16 3.38
N ASN A 32 3.49 1.06 3.51
CA ASN A 32 4.14 -0.08 4.15
C ASN A 32 3.62 -0.24 5.59
N THR A 33 3.46 0.86 6.33
CA THR A 33 2.86 0.85 7.66
C THR A 33 1.43 0.29 7.65
N ALA A 34 0.58 0.71 6.71
CA ALA A 34 -0.79 0.21 6.58
C ALA A 34 -0.83 -1.31 6.25
N ILE A 35 0.03 -1.76 5.33
CA ILE A 35 0.15 -3.17 4.95
C ILE A 35 0.62 -4.03 6.13
N TYR A 36 1.62 -3.58 6.90
CA TYR A 36 2.07 -4.34 8.05
C TYR A 36 1.05 -4.34 9.19
N LEU A 37 0.33 -3.24 9.42
CA LEU A 37 -0.79 -3.19 10.36
C LEU A 37 -1.91 -4.16 9.96
N SER A 38 -2.28 -4.22 8.67
CA SER A 38 -3.34 -5.12 8.21
C SER A 38 -2.97 -6.59 8.41
N ARG A 39 -1.69 -6.95 8.16
CA ARG A 39 -1.17 -8.30 8.39
C ARG A 39 -1.11 -8.67 9.88
N LEU A 40 -0.68 -7.75 10.75
CA LEU A 40 -0.55 -7.98 12.19
C LEU A 40 -1.92 -8.07 12.89
N LEU A 41 -2.88 -7.26 12.45
CA LEU A 41 -4.19 -7.12 13.09
C LEU A 41 -5.29 -7.95 12.42
N LYS A 42 -4.96 -8.77 11.41
CA LYS A 42 -5.93 -9.58 10.63
C LYS A 42 -6.90 -10.42 11.47
N ASP A 43 -6.44 -10.92 12.63
CA ASP A 43 -7.21 -11.78 13.54
C ASP A 43 -7.84 -10.99 14.71
N ASN A 44 -7.81 -9.65 14.65
CA ASN A 44 -8.34 -8.74 15.67
C ASN A 44 -9.46 -7.85 15.09
N ASP A 45 -10.26 -7.20 15.94
CA ASP A 45 -11.39 -6.33 15.54
C ASP A 45 -10.91 -4.94 15.07
N PHE A 46 -10.09 -4.91 14.01
CA PHE A 46 -9.55 -3.69 13.38
C PHE A 46 -9.82 -3.65 11.89
N SER A 47 -10.01 -2.45 11.34
CA SER A 47 -10.03 -2.19 9.90
C SER A 47 -9.01 -1.13 9.55
N ILE A 48 -8.11 -1.43 8.61
CA ILE A 48 -7.06 -0.53 8.15
C ILE A 48 -7.49 0.11 6.83
N HIS A 49 -7.42 1.43 6.76
CA HIS A 49 -7.78 2.23 5.60
C HIS A 49 -6.57 3.06 5.19
N TYR A 50 -6.14 2.93 3.94
CA TYR A 50 -5.11 3.80 3.39
C TYR A 50 -5.76 4.94 2.60
N VAL A 51 -5.36 6.18 2.87
CA VAL A 51 -5.95 7.38 2.30
C VAL A 51 -4.88 8.13 1.52
N ALA A 52 -5.04 8.17 0.20
CA ALA A 52 -4.13 8.81 -0.72
C ALA A 52 -4.88 9.39 -1.93
N GLY A 53 -4.28 10.35 -2.62
CA GLY A 53 -4.69 10.76 -3.96
C GLY A 53 -3.93 9.94 -5.00
N ILE A 54 -4.63 9.33 -5.96
CA ILE A 54 -4.04 8.58 -7.07
C ILE A 54 -4.55 9.12 -8.41
N GLY A 55 -3.82 8.82 -9.48
CA GLY A 55 -4.21 9.16 -10.84
C GLY A 55 -5.32 8.26 -11.38
N THR A 56 -5.65 8.45 -12.65
CA THR A 56 -6.61 7.62 -13.41
C THR A 56 -5.94 6.81 -14.50
N ASP A 57 -4.61 6.73 -14.47
CA ASP A 57 -3.80 5.98 -15.43
C ASP A 57 -3.70 4.48 -15.03
N PRO A 58 -3.23 3.62 -15.94
CA PRO A 58 -3.14 2.18 -15.67
C PRO A 58 -2.27 1.81 -14.46
N PHE A 59 -1.24 2.58 -14.12
CA PHE A 59 -0.43 2.30 -12.94
C PHE A 59 -1.17 2.59 -11.65
N SER A 60 -2.02 3.63 -11.65
CA SER A 60 -2.91 3.93 -10.52
C SER A 60 -3.92 2.81 -10.30
N GLN A 61 -4.46 2.21 -11.37
CA GLN A 61 -5.32 1.03 -11.25
C GLN A 61 -4.54 -0.21 -10.76
N GLU A 62 -3.35 -0.45 -11.31
CA GLU A 62 -2.47 -1.54 -10.86
C GLU A 62 -2.12 -1.42 -9.38
N MET A 63 -1.94 -0.19 -8.86
CA MET A 63 -1.72 0.08 -7.44
C MET A 63 -2.92 -0.37 -6.60
N LEU A 64 -4.14 0.02 -6.97
CA LEU A 64 -5.36 -0.37 -6.25
C LEU A 64 -5.57 -1.89 -6.19
N ASP A 65 -5.20 -2.59 -7.27
CA ASP A 65 -5.46 -4.02 -7.42
C ASP A 65 -4.41 -4.90 -6.72
N ASN A 66 -3.18 -4.40 -6.48
CA ASN A 66 -2.03 -5.25 -6.14
C ASN A 66 -1.27 -4.90 -4.84
N TRP A 67 -1.56 -3.79 -4.17
CA TRP A 67 -0.88 -3.41 -2.91
C TRP A 67 -1.40 -4.12 -1.64
#